data_AF-A0A920SGQ3-F1
#
_entry.id   AF-A0A920SGQ3-F1
#
_cell.length_a   1.000
_cell.length_b   1.000
_cell.length_c   1.000
_cell.angle_alpha   90.00
_cell.angle_beta   90.00
_cell.angle_gamma   90.00
#
_symmetry.space_group_name_H-M   'P 1'
#
loop_
_entity.id
_entity.type
_entity.pdbx_description
1 polymer ?
#
loop_
_entity_poly.entity_id
_entity_poly.type
_entity_poly.pdbx_seq_one_letter_code
_entity_poly.pdbx_strand_id
1 'polypeptide(L)' 'MHCWLQRVTVGPAEPGDAYGDVVVDTDASHRIFEEWLAKTRPGPGPGNLRRPLWMARPVKPQASAYRYDA' A
#
# COMPACT_ATOMS: atom_id res chain seq x y z
N MET A 1 0.80 7.79 6.70
CA MET A 1 0.66 6.88 5.54
C MET A 1 2.01 6.24 5.29
N HIS A 2 2.07 4.91 5.16
CA HIS A 2 3.24 4.28 4.54
C HIS A 2 3.01 4.33 3.03
N CYS A 3 3.30 5.49 2.44
CA CYS A 3 3.27 5.63 0.99
C CYS A 3 4.55 5.01 0.43
N TRP A 4 4.40 4.19 -0.59
CA TRP A 4 5.52 3.78 -1.43
C TRP A 4 5.71 4.87 -2.46
N LEU A 5 6.51 5.88 -2.11
CA LEU A 5 6.87 6.95 -3.04
C LEU A 5 7.96 6.43 -3.96
N GLN A 6 7.67 6.35 -5.26
CA GLN A 6 8.70 6.14 -6.25
C GLN A 6 9.46 7.46 -6.44
N ARG A 7 10.79 7.40 -6.32
CA ARG A 7 11.63 8.55 -6.67
C ARG A 7 11.52 8.80 -8.17
N VAL A 8 11.18 10.02 -8.55
CA VAL A 8 11.16 10.48 -9.93
C VAL A 8 12.02 11.73 -10.08
N THR A 9 12.50 11.98 -11.29
CA THR A 9 13.11 13.25 -11.67
C THR A 9 12.08 14.00 -12.50
N VAL A 10 11.82 15.26 -12.15
CA VAL A 10 10.89 16.13 -12.88
C VAL A 10 11.67 17.25 -13.57
N GLY A 11 11.21 17.66 -14.75
CA GLY A 11 11.77 18.76 -15.52
C GLY A 11 10.67 19.63 -16.12
N PRO A 12 11.02 20.75 -16.76
CA PRO A 12 10.09 21.51 -17.59
C PRO A 12 9.48 20.62 -18.68
N ALA A 13 8.25 20.92 -19.10
CA ALA A 13 7.64 20.27 -20.24
C ALA A 13 8.33 20.75 -21.54
N GLU A 14 8.59 19.81 -22.44
CA GLU A 14 9.20 20.06 -23.75
C GLU A 14 8.15 20.29 -24.84
N PRO A 15 8.51 20.90 -25.97
CA PRO A 15 7.61 21.02 -27.12
C PRO A 15 7.17 19.64 -27.60
N GLY A 16 5.87 19.35 -27.48
CA GLY A 16 5.27 18.07 -27.87
C GLY A 16 4.75 17.25 -26.70
N ASP A 17 5.14 17.58 -25.47
CA ASP A 17 4.56 16.97 -24.28
C ASP A 17 3.08 17.36 -24.15
N ALA A 18 2.23 16.36 -23.90
CA ALA A 18 0.82 16.50 -23.67
C ALA A 18 0.45 15.99 -22.26
N TYR A 19 -0.66 16.51 -21.75
CA TYR A 19 -1.22 16.00 -20.50
C TYR A 19 -1.59 14.52 -20.66
N GLY A 20 -1.04 13.67 -19.80
CA GLY A 20 -1.26 12.23 -19.83
C GLY A 20 -0.17 11.42 -20.54
N ASP A 21 0.92 12.03 -20.99
CA ASP A 21 2.06 11.30 -21.58
C ASP A 21 2.79 10.40 -20.56
N VAL A 22 2.68 10.73 -19.27
CA VAL A 22 3.17 9.89 -18.18
C VAL A 22 2.00 9.12 -17.58
N VAL A 23 1.98 7.81 -17.82
CA VAL A 23 1.00 6.87 -17.26
C VAL A 23 1.67 5.82 -16.40
N VAL A 24 0.92 5.30 -15.43
CA VAL A 24 1.35 4.18 -14.59
C VAL A 24 0.83 2.89 -15.22
N ASP A 25 1.71 1.90 -15.36
CA ASP A 25 1.31 0.53 -15.68
C ASP A 25 0.75 -0.14 -14.41
N THR A 26 -0.57 -0.26 -14.38
CA THR A 26 -1.29 -0.87 -13.25
C THR A 26 -1.09 -2.38 -13.18
N ASP A 27 -0.87 -3.05 -14.31
CA ASP A 27 -0.67 -4.50 -14.36
C ASP A 27 0.73 -4.87 -13.85
N ALA A 28 1.75 -4.10 -14.22
CA ALA A 28 3.08 -4.21 -13.63
C ALA A 28 3.04 -3.95 -12.12
N SER A 29 2.32 -2.92 -11.69
CA SER A 29 2.18 -2.60 -10.26
C SER A 29 1.51 -3.74 -9.49
N HIS A 30 0.48 -4.37 -10.08
CA HIS A 30 -0.22 -5.50 -9.47
C HIS A 30 0.67 -6.75 -9.37
N ARG A 31 1.44 -7.07 -10.41
CA ARG A 31 2.39 -8.21 -10.38
C ARG A 31 3.42 -8.07 -9.26
N ILE A 32 4.02 -6.88 -9.09
CA ILE A 32 4.96 -6.64 -7.99
C ILE A 32 4.28 -6.74 -6.63
N PHE A 33 3.03 -6.27 -6.51
CA PHE A 33 2.24 -6.45 -5.30
C PHE A 33 2.06 -7.95 -4.96
N GLU A 34 1.71 -8.80 -5.94
CA GLU A 34 1.56 -10.24 -5.74
C GLU A 34 2.88 -10.91 -5.32
N GLU A 35 4.01 -10.54 -5.96
CA GLU A 35 5.34 -11.04 -5.58
C GLU A 35 5.69 -10.75 -4.12
N TRP A 36 5.26 -9.60 -3.61
CA TRP A 36 5.49 -9.24 -2.21
C TRP A 36 4.48 -9.88 -1.29
N LEU A 37 3.22 -9.97 -1.69
CA LEU A 37 2.18 -10.66 -0.94
C LEU A 37 2.60 -12.11 -0.65
N ALA A 38 3.20 -12.78 -1.64
CA ALA A 38 3.73 -14.14 -1.50
C ALA A 38 4.83 -14.27 -0.43
N LYS A 39 5.51 -13.17 -0.05
CA LYS A 39 6.54 -13.15 1.01
C LYS A 39 5.95 -12.86 2.39
N THR A 40 4.66 -12.56 2.49
CA THR A 40 3.99 -12.23 3.75
C THR A 40 3.41 -13.45 4.44
N ARG A 41 3.01 -13.29 5.72
CA ARG A 41 2.27 -14.31 6.46
C ARG A 41 0.77 -14.05 6.33
N PRO A 42 -0.06 -15.08 6.07
CA PRO A 42 -1.51 -14.91 6.04
C PRO A 42 -2.00 -14.45 7.42
N GLY A 43 -3.02 -13.58 7.41
CA GLY A 43 -3.76 -13.25 8.63
C GLY A 43 -4.82 -14.32 8.95
N PRO A 44 -5.47 -14.26 10.13
CA PRO A 44 -5.27 -13.25 11.18
C PRO A 44 -3.98 -13.48 11.99
N GLY A 45 -3.50 -12.42 12.65
CA GLY A 45 -2.36 -12.50 13.55
C GLY A 45 -2.71 -13.19 14.88
N PRO A 46 -1.74 -13.28 15.80
CA PRO A 46 -1.97 -13.81 17.15
C PRO A 46 -3.19 -13.20 17.83
N GLY A 47 -3.99 -14.03 18.51
CA GLY A 47 -5.22 -13.59 19.17
C GLY A 47 -6.41 -13.32 18.23
N ASN A 48 -6.37 -13.86 17.01
CA ASN A 48 -7.42 -13.69 15.99
C ASN A 48 -7.65 -12.20 15.63
N LEU A 49 -6.56 -11.43 15.56
CA LEU A 49 -6.61 -10.00 15.27
C LEU A 49 -6.20 -9.71 13.83
N ARG A 50 -6.93 -8.81 13.16
CA ARG A 50 -6.62 -8.31 11.82
C ARG A 50 -5.28 -7.57 11.78
N ARG A 51 -4.91 -6.90 12.87
CA ARG A 51 -3.67 -6.11 13.03
C ARG A 51 -3.20 -6.13 14.50
N PRO A 52 -1.90 -5.91 14.78
CA PRO A 52 -1.39 -5.82 16.15
C PRO A 52 -1.86 -4.55 16.89
N LEU A 53 -2.15 -4.67 18.19
CA LEU A 53 -2.62 -3.56 19.03
C LEU A 53 -1.53 -2.54 19.38
N TRP A 54 -0.25 -2.93 19.33
CA TRP A 54 0.90 -2.09 19.67
C TRP A 54 1.30 -1.14 18.55
N MET A 55 0.77 -1.32 17.33
CA MET A 55 1.12 -0.47 16.19
C MET A 55 0.44 0.91 16.31
N ALA A 56 1.24 1.98 16.34
CA ALA A 56 0.73 3.36 16.40
C ALA A 56 -0.07 3.74 15.14
N ARG A 57 -1.12 4.53 15.34
CA ARG A 57 -2.06 4.97 14.31
C ARG A 57 -2.50 6.41 14.62
N PRO A 58 -2.65 7.30 13.61
CA PRO A 58 -3.18 8.64 13.82
C PRO A 58 -4.59 8.63 14.44
N VAL A 59 -5.43 7.68 14.03
CA VAL A 59 -6.77 7.46 14.58
C VAL A 59 -6.85 5.98 14.98
N LYS A 60 -6.46 5.67 16.23
CA LYS A 60 -6.44 4.30 16.74
C LYS A 60 -7.89 3.83 17.03
N PRO A 61 -8.40 2.79 16.35
CA PRO A 61 -9.73 2.26 16.64
C PRO A 61 -9.82 1.67 18.06
N GLN A 62 -11.05 1.43 18.51
CA GLN A 62 -11.32 0.62 19.70
C GLN A 62 -10.76 -0.79 19.52
N ALA A 63 -10.29 -1.43 20.60
CA ALA A 63 -9.67 -2.75 20.55
C ALA A 63 -10.58 -3.82 19.93
N SER A 64 -11.90 -3.70 20.10
CA SER A 64 -12.89 -4.59 19.50
C SER A 64 -12.85 -4.59 17.97
N ALA A 65 -12.54 -3.47 17.33
CA ALA A 65 -12.49 -3.34 15.87
C ALA A 65 -11.33 -4.10 15.22
N TYR A 66 -10.39 -4.61 16.02
CA TYR A 66 -9.27 -5.42 15.54
C TYR A 66 -9.63 -6.90 15.39
N ARG A 67 -10.76 -7.36 15.93
CA ARG A 67 -11.16 -8.77 15.86
C ARG A 67 -11.47 -9.19 14.42
N TYR A 68 -11.07 -10.42 14.10
CA TYR A 68 -11.41 -11.06 12.84
C TYR A 68 -12.63 -11.96 13.04
N ASP A 69 -13.80 -11.43 12.68
CA ASP A 69 -15.11 -12.08 12.85
C ASP A 69 -15.53 -12.83 11.57
N ALA A 70 -14.64 -13.65 10.99
CA ALA A 70 -15.00 -14.45 9.81
C ALA A 70 -16.05 -15.53 10.13
#